data_AF-A0A1D9GKX6-F1
#
_entry.id   AF-A0A1D9GKX6-F1
#
_cell.length_a   1.000
_cell.length_b   1.000
_cell.length_c   1.000
_cell.angle_alpha   90.00
_cell.angle_beta   90.00
_cell.angle_gamma   90.00
#
_symmetry.space_group_name_H-M   'P 1'
#
loop_
_entity.id
_entity.type
_entity.pdbx_description
1 polymer ?
#
loop_
_entity_poly.entity_id
_entity_poly.type
_entity_poly.pdbx_seq_one_letter_code
_entity_poly.pdbx_strand_id
1 'polypeptide(L)'
;MVMKTMHYLGKGLVGVCLFVALSATQASEGESGYMYCEADYRWAADDEYEVYISNVFYVSSFYDDEVSDSYKKFIDARYDPSNPAYNVTCEYNLFETAREAKDRRNEAISEWRSTDFDVHEVKWSY
;
A
#
# COMPACT_ATOMS: atom_id res chain seq x y z
N MET A 1 33.86 -38.11 49.81
CA MET A 1 34.36 -36.74 50.07
C MET A 1 33.92 -35.86 48.90
N VAL A 2 32.72 -35.27 48.97
CA VAL A 2 32.43 -33.90 49.43
C VAL A 2 33.23 -32.81 48.67
N MET A 3 32.62 -32.34 47.57
CA MET A 3 32.15 -30.97 47.33
C MET A 3 33.17 -29.81 47.20
N LYS A 4 33.12 -29.09 46.05
CA LYS A 4 32.91 -27.62 46.02
C LYS A 4 32.50 -27.09 44.63
N THR A 5 31.20 -26.80 44.54
CA THR A 5 30.52 -25.61 43.98
C THR A 5 31.35 -24.54 43.26
N MET A 6 30.91 -24.14 42.06
CA MET A 6 30.69 -22.72 41.78
C MET A 6 29.54 -22.54 40.76
N HIS A 7 28.46 -21.94 41.24
CA HIS A 7 27.37 -21.39 40.44
C HIS A 7 27.85 -20.12 39.72
N TYR A 8 27.45 -19.97 38.47
CA TYR A 8 27.14 -18.64 37.93
C TYR A 8 25.76 -18.70 37.26
N LEU A 9 24.82 -18.02 37.89
CA LEU A 9 23.56 -17.60 37.29
C LEU A 9 23.88 -16.67 36.11
N GLY A 10 23.33 -17.00 34.94
CA GLY A 10 23.13 -16.09 33.83
C GLY A 10 21.68 -16.23 33.34
N LYS A 11 20.78 -15.51 33.99
CA LYS A 11 19.40 -15.28 33.53
C LYS A 11 19.45 -14.68 32.11
N GLY A 12 18.62 -15.17 31.20
CA GLY A 12 18.46 -14.50 29.91
C GLY A 12 17.56 -15.24 28.95
N LEU A 13 16.26 -14.92 29.01
CA LEU A 13 15.28 -14.94 27.93
C LEU A 13 15.70 -15.62 26.62
N VAL A 14 15.21 -16.83 26.39
CA VAL A 14 14.79 -17.22 25.04
C VAL A 14 13.27 -17.21 25.06
N GLY A 15 12.74 -15.97 25.11
CA GLY A 15 11.36 -15.75 24.71
C GLY A 15 11.28 -16.19 23.26
N VAL A 16 10.56 -17.29 23.03
CA VAL A 16 10.11 -17.67 21.70
C VAL A 16 9.32 -16.47 21.20
N CYS A 17 9.96 -15.62 20.40
CA CYS A 17 9.24 -14.72 19.52
C CYS A 17 8.43 -15.63 18.63
N LEU A 18 7.17 -15.82 18.99
CA LEU A 18 6.12 -16.14 18.05
C LEU A 18 6.27 -15.10 16.94
N PHE A 19 6.97 -15.49 15.88
CA PHE A 19 6.70 -14.96 14.57
C PHE A 19 5.24 -15.33 14.31
N VAL A 20 4.33 -14.45 14.72
CA VAL A 20 3.05 -14.35 14.05
C VAL A 20 3.45 -13.93 12.65
N ALA A 21 3.64 -14.93 11.79
CA ALA A 21 3.59 -14.72 10.37
C ALA A 21 2.24 -14.02 10.18
N LEU A 22 2.27 -12.70 9.97
CA LEU A 22 1.26 -12.06 9.15
C LEU A 22 1.43 -12.77 7.82
N SER A 23 0.68 -13.87 7.67
CA SER A 23 0.39 -14.46 6.39
C SER A 23 -0.29 -13.34 5.61
N ALA A 24 0.51 -12.55 4.89
CA ALA A 24 0.06 -11.93 3.67
C ALA A 24 -0.34 -13.11 2.79
N THR A 25 -1.58 -13.55 2.94
CA THR A 25 -2.23 -14.37 1.94
C THR A 25 -2.12 -13.56 0.67
N GLN A 26 -1.31 -14.05 -0.28
CA GLN A 26 -1.38 -13.56 -1.65
C GLN A 26 -2.84 -13.66 -2.03
N ALA A 27 -3.49 -12.50 -2.20
CA ALA A 27 -4.90 -12.40 -2.50
C ALA A 27 -5.18 -13.36 -3.65
N SER A 28 -6.00 -14.37 -3.38
CA SER A 28 -6.35 -15.32 -4.42
C SER A 28 -7.30 -14.63 -5.38
N GLU A 29 -7.07 -14.85 -6.67
CA GLU A 29 -7.98 -14.52 -7.75
C GLU A 29 -9.45 -14.81 -7.34
N GLY A 30 -10.23 -13.75 -7.08
CA GLY A 30 -11.65 -13.85 -6.73
C GLY A 30 -12.06 -13.33 -5.34
N GLU A 31 -11.12 -12.86 -4.50
CA GLU A 31 -11.48 -12.28 -3.21
C GLU A 31 -12.04 -10.85 -3.34
N SER A 32 -12.97 -10.51 -2.44
CA SER A 32 -13.54 -9.18 -2.32
C SER A 32 -12.86 -8.42 -1.19
N GLY A 33 -12.68 -7.12 -1.31
CA GLY A 33 -11.99 -6.36 -0.28
C GLY A 33 -11.94 -4.86 -0.54
N TYR A 34 -11.27 -4.16 0.35
CA TYR A 34 -11.03 -2.72 0.25
C TYR A 34 -9.66 -2.45 -0.35
N MET A 35 -9.55 -1.41 -1.17
CA MET A 35 -8.30 -1.02 -1.83
C MET A 35 -8.26 0.48 -2.17
N TYR A 36 -7.12 0.95 -2.66
CA TYR A 36 -6.90 2.29 -3.17
C TYR A 36 -5.90 2.25 -4.35
N CYS A 37 -5.94 3.25 -5.21
CA CYS A 37 -5.06 3.39 -6.38
C CYS A 37 -4.10 4.56 -6.25
N GLU A 38 -2.92 4.41 -6.83
CA GLU A 38 -1.86 5.41 -6.95
C GLU A 38 -1.51 5.59 -8.43
N ALA A 39 -1.23 6.82 -8.86
CA ALA A 39 -0.73 7.11 -10.19
C ALA A 39 0.41 8.14 -10.13
N ASP A 40 1.53 7.83 -10.78
CA ASP A 40 2.73 8.68 -10.90
C ASP A 40 2.71 9.41 -12.25
N TYR A 41 2.80 10.74 -12.17
CA TYR A 41 2.97 11.66 -13.28
C TYR A 41 4.37 12.25 -13.25
N ARG A 42 5.11 12.02 -14.34
CA ARG A 42 6.45 12.59 -14.55
C ARG A 42 6.42 13.48 -15.77
N TRP A 43 6.66 14.77 -15.58
CA TRP A 43 6.87 15.65 -16.73
C TRP A 43 8.33 15.61 -17.15
N ALA A 44 8.56 15.22 -18.41
CA ALA A 44 9.90 15.12 -18.96
C ALA A 44 10.62 16.48 -19.11
N ALA A 45 9.91 17.60 -18.92
CA ALA A 45 10.39 18.94 -19.21
C ALA A 45 10.80 19.77 -17.98
N ASP A 46 10.19 19.55 -16.80
CA ASP A 46 10.25 20.52 -15.69
C ASP A 46 10.61 19.92 -14.32
N ASP A 47 11.03 18.66 -14.24
CA ASP A 47 11.31 17.95 -12.96
C ASP A 47 10.15 18.02 -11.94
N GLU A 48 8.95 18.37 -12.40
CA GLU A 48 7.76 18.33 -11.58
C GLU A 48 7.25 16.87 -11.52
N TYR A 49 6.80 16.46 -10.34
CA TYR A 49 6.29 15.12 -10.10
C TYR A 49 4.99 15.21 -9.30
N GLU A 50 3.92 14.66 -9.88
CA GLU A 50 2.61 14.59 -9.24
C GLU A 50 2.24 13.13 -8.98
N VAL A 51 1.59 12.89 -7.84
CA VAL A 51 1.03 11.59 -7.49
C VAL A 51 -0.45 11.73 -7.17
N TYR A 52 -1.29 10.94 -7.84
CA TYR A 52 -2.73 10.92 -7.64
C TYR A 52 -3.13 9.67 -6.86
N ILE A 53 -3.65 9.85 -5.65
CA ILE A 53 -4.03 8.75 -4.75
C ILE A 53 -5.55 8.76 -4.54
N SER A 54 -6.22 7.65 -4.85
CA SER A 54 -7.66 7.54 -4.72
C SER A 54 -8.11 7.46 -3.25
N ASN A 55 -9.40 7.76 -3.00
CA ASN A 55 -10.03 7.26 -1.78
C ASN A 55 -10.01 5.73 -1.73
N VAL A 56 -10.24 5.18 -0.54
CA VAL A 56 -10.49 3.74 -0.38
C VAL A 56 -11.86 3.41 -0.95
N PHE A 57 -11.96 2.33 -1.71
CA PHE A 57 -13.19 1.78 -2.28
C PHE A 57 -13.23 0.26 -2.11
N TYR A 58 -14.41 -0.33 -2.29
CA TYR A 58 -14.62 -1.77 -2.15
C TYR A 58 -14.77 -2.40 -3.54
N VAL A 59 -14.18 -3.57 -3.74
CA VAL A 59 -14.29 -4.36 -4.97
C VAL A 59 -14.86 -5.74 -4.65
N SER A 60 -15.82 -6.21 -5.46
CA SER A 60 -16.61 -7.40 -5.15
C SER A 60 -16.07 -8.72 -5.70
N SER A 61 -15.15 -8.71 -6.68
CA SER A 61 -14.48 -9.92 -7.19
C SER A 61 -13.48 -9.55 -8.29
N PHE A 62 -12.26 -10.10 -8.22
CA PHE A 62 -11.17 -9.94 -9.19
C PHE A 62 -10.69 -8.50 -9.40
N TYR A 63 -9.46 -8.24 -8.96
CA TYR A 63 -8.70 -7.06 -9.33
C TYR A 63 -7.71 -7.50 -10.42
N ASP A 64 -7.89 -6.98 -11.62
CA ASP A 64 -6.98 -7.18 -12.76
C ASP A 64 -6.72 -5.81 -13.42
N ASP A 65 -6.04 -5.79 -14.56
CA ASP A 65 -5.74 -4.60 -15.37
C ASP A 65 -6.93 -3.64 -15.57
N GLU A 66 -8.19 -4.12 -15.49
CA GLU A 66 -9.41 -3.30 -15.63
C GLU A 66 -9.55 -2.19 -14.58
N VAL A 67 -9.17 -2.42 -13.32
CA VAL A 67 -9.30 -1.41 -12.24
C VAL A 67 -8.25 -0.32 -12.44
N SER A 68 -7.00 -0.71 -12.67
CA SER A 68 -5.89 0.19 -12.99
C SER A 68 -6.16 0.99 -14.25
N ASP A 69 -6.65 0.35 -15.32
CA ASP A 69 -7.00 1.00 -16.58
C ASP A 69 -8.16 1.98 -16.41
N SER A 70 -9.18 1.60 -15.63
CA SER A 70 -10.31 2.47 -15.33
C SER A 70 -9.87 3.70 -14.54
N TYR A 71 -9.02 3.52 -13.53
CA TYR A 71 -8.45 4.62 -12.77
C TYR A 71 -7.57 5.52 -13.64
N LYS A 72 -6.71 4.94 -14.48
CA LYS A 72 -5.89 5.68 -15.45
C LYS A 72 -6.74 6.56 -16.35
N LYS A 73 -7.77 5.98 -17.00
CA LYS A 73 -8.71 6.72 -17.85
C LYS A 73 -9.43 7.82 -17.10
N PHE A 74 -9.76 7.61 -15.83
CA PHE A 74 -10.37 8.63 -14.99
C PHE A 74 -9.42 9.80 -14.73
N ILE A 75 -8.15 9.55 -14.39
CA ILE A 75 -7.17 10.64 -14.17
C ILE A 75 -6.92 11.39 -15.47
N ASP A 76 -6.61 10.67 -16.56
CA ASP A 76 -6.38 11.25 -17.88
C ASP A 76 -7.60 12.10 -18.31
N ALA A 77 -8.84 11.64 -18.09
CA ALA A 77 -10.01 12.39 -18.52
C ALA A 77 -10.34 13.63 -17.65
N ARG A 78 -9.98 13.61 -16.35
CA ARG A 78 -10.52 14.56 -15.37
C ARG A 78 -9.49 15.51 -14.77
N TYR A 79 -8.23 15.09 -14.66
CA TYR A 79 -7.20 15.81 -13.94
C TYR A 79 -6.08 16.28 -14.86
N ASP A 80 -5.65 15.46 -15.83
CA ASP A 80 -4.74 15.92 -16.88
C ASP A 80 -4.92 15.17 -18.22
N PRO A 81 -5.75 15.70 -19.15
CA PRO A 81 -5.94 15.09 -20.46
C PRO A 81 -4.80 15.32 -21.43
N SER A 82 -3.83 16.17 -21.08
CA SER A 82 -2.73 16.55 -21.96
C SER A 82 -1.48 15.72 -21.70
N ASN A 83 -1.31 15.19 -20.48
CA ASN A 83 -0.21 14.31 -20.12
C ASN A 83 -0.76 13.01 -19.53
N PRO A 84 -0.63 11.86 -20.20
CA PRO A 84 -1.15 10.61 -19.65
C PRO A 84 -0.28 10.09 -18.50
N ALA A 85 -0.89 9.47 -17.48
CA ALA A 85 -0.17 8.85 -16.37
C ALA A 85 0.90 7.84 -16.86
N TYR A 86 2.12 7.90 -16.30
CA TYR A 86 3.20 6.99 -16.70
C TYR A 86 3.11 5.64 -15.99
N ASN A 87 2.69 5.63 -14.71
CA ASN A 87 2.46 4.42 -13.95
C ASN A 87 1.15 4.54 -13.15
N VAL A 88 0.35 3.49 -13.17
CA VAL A 88 -0.85 3.35 -12.35
C VAL A 88 -0.79 2.03 -11.64
N THR A 89 -0.84 2.06 -10.32
CA THR A 89 -0.79 0.88 -9.47
C THR A 89 -1.87 1.01 -8.43
N CYS A 90 -2.82 0.08 -8.36
CA CYS A 90 -3.65 -0.04 -7.16
C CYS A 90 -3.14 -1.14 -6.25
N GLU A 91 -3.29 -0.89 -4.96
CA GLU A 91 -2.72 -1.72 -3.93
C GLU A 91 -3.40 -3.09 -3.96
N TYR A 92 -2.68 -4.08 -4.51
CA TYR A 92 -3.11 -5.46 -4.76
C TYR A 92 -3.48 -6.22 -3.48
N ASN A 93 -3.10 -5.70 -2.32
CA ASN A 93 -3.41 -6.27 -1.02
C ASN A 93 -4.86 -5.93 -0.67
N LEU A 94 -5.81 -6.75 -1.12
CA LEU A 94 -7.20 -6.66 -0.69
C LEU A 94 -7.25 -6.64 0.84
N PHE A 95 -7.68 -5.52 1.40
CA PHE A 95 -7.81 -5.39 2.83
C PHE A 95 -9.19 -5.90 3.25
N GLU A 96 -9.24 -6.70 4.32
CA GLU A 96 -10.50 -7.17 4.89
C GLU A 96 -11.35 -5.99 5.37
N THR A 97 -10.69 -4.93 5.85
CA THR A 97 -11.37 -3.76 6.40
C THR A 97 -11.01 -2.46 5.68
N ALA A 98 -12.00 -1.57 5.59
CA ALA A 98 -11.79 -0.20 5.12
C ALA A 98 -10.81 0.59 6.00
N ARG A 99 -10.60 0.17 7.26
CA ARG A 99 -9.67 0.82 8.17
C ARG A 99 -8.23 0.51 7.78
N GLU A 100 -7.90 -0.75 7.58
CA GLU A 100 -6.55 -1.17 7.16
C GLU A 100 -6.17 -0.55 5.82
N ALA A 101 -7.09 -0.56 4.85
CA ALA A 101 -6.88 0.12 3.57
C ALA A 101 -6.61 1.62 3.72
N LYS A 102 -7.30 2.29 4.66
CA LYS A 102 -7.08 3.72 4.94
C LYS A 102 -5.75 3.97 5.62
N ASP A 103 -5.37 3.12 6.57
CA ASP A 103 -4.11 3.24 7.30
C ASP A 103 -2.93 3.09 6.32
N ARG A 104 -3.00 2.09 5.42
CA ARG A 104 -2.00 1.88 4.35
C ARG A 104 -1.97 3.01 3.32
N ARG A 105 -3.13 3.48 2.85
CA ARG A 105 -3.21 4.66 1.97
C ARG A 105 -2.58 5.89 2.62
N ASN A 106 -2.85 6.15 3.90
CA ASN A 106 -2.30 7.30 4.60
C ASN A 106 -0.77 7.20 4.78
N GLU A 107 -0.26 5.98 4.96
CA GLU A 107 1.18 5.71 4.97
C GLU A 107 1.80 6.03 3.62
N ALA A 108 1.22 5.54 2.51
CA ALA A 108 1.69 5.86 1.15
C ALA A 108 1.67 7.37 0.87
N ILE A 109 0.59 8.07 1.24
CA ILE A 109 0.51 9.55 1.13
C ILE A 109 1.66 10.21 1.90
N SER A 110 1.97 9.74 3.11
CA SER A 110 3.05 10.28 3.92
C SER A 110 4.42 10.03 3.30
N GLU A 111 4.64 8.86 2.71
CA GLU A 111 5.89 8.50 2.03
C GLU A 111 6.11 9.37 0.79
N TRP A 112 5.09 9.52 -0.06
CA TRP A 112 5.17 10.39 -1.24
C TRP A 112 5.45 11.84 -0.87
N ARG A 113 4.72 12.39 0.11
CA ARG A 113 4.95 13.75 0.62
C ARG A 113 6.35 13.93 1.22
N SER A 114 6.96 12.88 1.77
CA SER A 114 8.32 12.95 2.30
C SER A 114 9.41 12.97 1.22
N THR A 115 9.05 12.65 -0.02
CA THR A 115 9.96 12.59 -1.18
C THR A 115 9.81 13.83 -2.09
N ASP A 116 9.16 14.90 -1.60
CA ASP A 116 8.92 16.17 -2.33
C ASP A 116 8.01 16.06 -3.58
N PHE A 117 7.14 15.05 -3.66
CA PHE A 117 6.10 14.96 -4.70
C PHE A 117 4.86 15.80 -4.32
N ASP A 118 4.19 16.40 -5.30
CA ASP A 118 2.84 16.95 -5.06
C ASP A 118 1.83 15.80 -5.07
N VAL A 119 1.03 15.70 -4.00
CA VAL A 119 0.15 14.55 -3.76
C VAL A 119 -1.31 15.00 -3.79
N HIS A 120 -2.03 14.53 -4.80
CA HIS A 120 -3.44 14.79 -5.01
C HIS A 120 -4.30 13.63 -4.51
N GLU A 121 -5.05 13.87 -3.44
CA GLU A 121 -6.07 12.92 -2.98
C GLU A 121 -7.34 13.07 -3.84
N VAL A 122 -7.69 12.05 -4.61
CA VAL A 122 -8.82 12.09 -5.55
C VAL A 122 -10.00 11.26 -5.08
N LYS A 123 -11.21 11.75 -5.35
CA LYS A 123 -12.44 11.01 -5.11
C LYS A 123 -12.83 10.24 -6.38
N TRP A 124 -12.59 8.94 -6.35
CA TRP A 124 -12.90 7.99 -7.41
C TRP A 124 -13.92 6.94 -6.93
N SER A 125 -14.80 6.55 -7.84
CA SER A 125 -15.76 5.47 -7.64
C SER A 125 -15.59 4.51 -8.80
N TYR A 126 -15.05 3.34 -8.48
CA TYR A 126 -14.95 2.20 -9.40
C TYR A 126 -16.31 1.56 -9.61
#